data_AF-A0A4C1YKC7-F1
#
_entry.id   AF-A0A4C1YKC7-F1
#
_cell.length_a   1.000
_cell.length_b   1.000
_cell.length_c   1.000
_cell.angle_alpha   90.00
_cell.angle_beta   90.00
_cell.angle_gamma   90.00
#
_symmetry.space_group_name_H-M   'P 1'
#
loop_
_entity.id
_entity.type
_entity.pdbx_description
1 polymer ?
#
loop_
_entity_poly.entity_id
_entity_poly.type
_entity_poly.pdbx_seq_one_letter_code
_entity_poly.pdbx_strand_id
1 'polypeptide(L)'
;MDKVDVIFEKVKQDLLINSYDIAEELKTDHKTVLTHLQKAGYTKKHVTWIPHELTERNVMNRMLICDSLLKRNETELLLKRLITIDEKWIFFINSDKNACDKNEQKGHS
;
A
#
# COMPACT_ATOMS: atom_id res chain seq x y z
N MET A 1 -13.98 19.12 23.05
CA MET A 1 -13.76 17.90 22.27
C MET A 1 -12.58 17.20 22.88
N ASP A 2 -12.73 15.94 23.28
CA ASP A 2 -11.68 15.26 24.02
C ASP A 2 -10.53 14.91 23.07
N LYS A 3 -9.28 14.91 23.57
CA LYS A 3 -8.11 14.58 22.74
C LYS A 3 -8.24 13.22 22.07
N VAL A 4 -8.94 12.29 22.72
CA VAL A 4 -9.23 10.95 22.23
C VAL A 4 -10.16 10.98 21.01
N ASP A 5 -11.19 11.82 21.03
CA ASP A 5 -12.09 12.00 19.88
C ASP A 5 -11.34 12.53 18.66
N VAL A 6 -10.42 13.48 18.89
CA VAL A 6 -9.60 14.06 17.81
C VAL A 6 -8.66 13.02 17.19
N ILE A 7 -8.08 12.12 18.00
CA ILE A 7 -7.27 10.99 17.50
C ILE A 7 -8.12 10.12 16.55
N PHE A 8 -9.35 9.80 16.94
CA PHE A 8 -10.21 8.93 16.13
C PHE A 8 -10.71 9.61 14.86
N GLU A 9 -11.08 10.88 14.92
CA GLU A 9 -11.48 11.63 13.72
C GLU A 9 -10.34 11.74 12.71
N LYS A 10 -9.10 11.92 13.16
CA LYS A 10 -7.91 11.91 12.29
C LYS A 10 -7.70 10.57 11.59
N VAL A 11 -7.79 9.46 12.33
CA VAL A 11 -7.64 8.11 11.74
C VAL A 11 -8.80 7.77 10.79
N LYS A 12 -10.01 8.28 11.02
CA LYS A 12 -11.13 8.12 10.07
C LYS A 12 -10.93 8.91 8.78
N GLN A 13 -10.36 10.11 8.87
CA GLN A 13 -10.08 10.96 7.70
C GLN A 13 -8.95 10.40 6.85
N ASP A 14 -7.90 9.87 7.49
CA ASP A 14 -6.76 9.28 6.81
C ASP A 14 -6.30 8.00 7.53
N LEU A 15 -6.52 6.85 6.89
CA LEU A 15 -6.12 5.55 7.41
C LEU A 15 -4.61 5.31 7.32
N LEU A 16 -3.87 6.17 6.61
CA LEU A 16 -2.42 6.10 6.44
C LEU A 16 -1.67 7.06 7.37
N ILE A 17 -2.39 7.82 8.21
CA ILE A 17 -1.79 8.78 9.11
C ILE A 17 -0.85 8.09 10.10
N ASN A 18 0.34 8.67 10.27
CA ASN A 18 1.30 8.16 11.21
C ASN A 18 0.92 8.57 12.64
N SER A 19 0.99 7.62 13.56
CA SER A 19 0.81 7.87 15.00
C SER A 19 1.74 8.95 15.58
N TYR A 20 2.92 9.17 14.99
CA TYR A 20 3.81 10.27 15.39
C TYR A 20 3.25 11.64 15.00
N ASP A 21 2.72 11.78 13.80
CA ASP A 21 2.15 13.05 13.30
C ASP A 21 0.94 13.45 14.17
N ILE A 22 0.11 12.48 14.55
CA ILE A 22 -1.00 12.68 15.50
C ILE A 22 -0.46 13.15 16.87
N ALA A 23 0.61 12.52 17.37
CA ALA A 23 1.17 12.84 18.68
C ALA A 23 1.77 14.27 18.72
N GLU A 24 2.46 14.67 17.65
CA GLU A 24 3.03 15.99 17.48
C GLU A 24 1.95 17.07 17.40
N GLU A 25 0.92 16.86 16.57
CA GLU A 25 -0.19 17.82 16.40
C GLU A 25 -0.97 18.02 17.71
N LEU A 26 -1.22 16.93 18.44
CA LEU A 26 -1.95 16.97 19.71
C LEU A 26 -1.10 17.36 20.93
N LYS A 27 0.22 17.55 20.72
CA LYS A 27 1.22 17.76 21.77
C LYS A 27 1.05 16.75 22.91
N THR A 28 0.90 15.48 22.53
CA THR A 28 0.73 14.35 23.45
C THR A 28 1.85 13.35 23.25
N ASP A 29 2.16 12.62 24.30
CA ASP A 29 3.13 11.53 24.19
C ASP A 29 2.64 10.44 23.21
N HIS A 30 3.55 9.98 22.36
CA HIS A 30 3.27 8.99 21.31
C HIS A 30 2.70 7.67 21.88
N LYS A 31 3.19 7.23 23.04
CA LYS A 31 2.70 6.03 23.72
C LYS A 31 1.24 6.18 24.14
N THR A 32 0.84 7.39 24.51
CA THR A 32 -0.55 7.71 24.86
C THR A 32 -1.44 7.55 23.64
N VAL A 33 -1.05 8.09 22.48
CA VAL A 33 -1.80 7.92 21.22
C VAL A 33 -1.93 6.44 20.86
N LEU A 34 -0.81 5.69 20.89
CA LEU A 34 -0.80 4.26 20.58
C LEU A 34 -1.72 3.46 21.50
N THR A 35 -1.72 3.76 22.81
CA THR A 35 -2.57 3.08 23.79
C THR A 35 -4.05 3.29 23.48
N HIS A 36 -4.46 4.51 23.09
CA HIS A 36 -5.85 4.79 22.73
C HIS A 36 -6.26 4.08 21.43
N LEU A 37 -5.38 4.07 20.43
CA LEU A 37 -5.61 3.35 19.18
C LEU A 37 -5.77 1.85 19.41
N GLN A 38 -4.90 1.25 20.24
CA GLN A 38 -4.98 -0.17 20.60
C GLN A 38 -6.26 -0.50 21.38
N LYS A 39 -6.66 0.35 22.35
CA LYS A 39 -7.93 0.18 23.08
C LYS A 39 -9.15 0.23 22.17
N ALA A 40 -9.09 1.00 21.09
CA ALA A 40 -10.13 1.06 20.08
C ALA A 40 -10.05 -0.06 19.02
N GLY A 41 -9.08 -0.97 19.11
CA GLY A 41 -8.92 -2.10 18.20
C GLY A 41 -8.11 -1.81 16.93
N TYR A 42 -7.51 -0.62 16.81
CA TYR A 42 -6.61 -0.31 15.70
C TYR A 42 -5.26 -0.99 15.89
N THR A 43 -4.75 -1.58 14.81
CA THR A 43 -3.43 -2.20 14.77
C THR A 43 -2.57 -1.53 13.72
N LYS A 44 -1.25 -1.50 13.95
CA LYS A 44 -0.31 -0.99 12.97
C LYS A 44 -0.29 -1.94 11.78
N LYS A 45 -0.64 -1.42 10.59
CA LYS A 45 -0.53 -2.15 9.33
C LYS A 45 0.61 -1.58 8.51
N HIS A 46 1.47 -2.45 7.99
CA HIS A 46 2.41 -2.05 6.96
C HIS A 46 1.62 -1.86 5.66
N VAL A 47 1.68 -0.65 5.09
CA VAL A 47 1.08 -0.37 3.80
C VAL A 47 1.73 -1.30 2.78
N THR A 48 0.92 -2.04 2.03
CA THR A 48 1.43 -2.87 0.93
C THR A 48 2.03 -1.96 -0.13
N TRP A 49 3.25 -2.27 -0.57
CA TRP A 49 3.89 -1.51 -1.64
C TRP A 49 3.01 -1.55 -2.89
N ILE A 50 2.54 -0.39 -3.34
CA ILE A 50 1.81 -0.23 -4.60
C ILE A 50 2.85 0.20 -5.64
N PRO A 51 3.18 -0.65 -6.64
CA PRO A 51 4.31 -0.41 -7.54
C PRO A 51 4.18 0.86 -8.38
N HIS A 52 2.95 1.31 -8.65
CA HIS A 52 2.72 2.46 -9.50
C HIS A 52 1.47 3.24 -9.06
N GLU A 53 1.66 4.55 -8.86
CA GLU A 53 0.56 5.50 -8.74
C GLU A 53 -0.19 5.58 -10.08
N LEU A 54 -1.49 5.33 -10.03
CA LEU A 54 -2.33 5.34 -11.23
C LEU A 54 -2.86 6.74 -11.48
N THR A 55 -2.75 7.21 -12.73
CA THR A 55 -3.49 8.40 -13.17
C THR A 55 -5.00 8.14 -13.14
N GLU A 56 -5.82 9.19 -13.02
CA GLU A 56 -7.29 9.08 -13.04
C GLU A 56 -7.81 8.30 -14.26
N ARG A 57 -7.19 8.54 -15.43
CA ARG A 57 -7.50 7.81 -16.66
C ARG A 57 -7.22 6.32 -16.52
N ASN A 58 -6.08 5.94 -15.94
CA ASN A 58 -5.73 4.54 -15.73
C ASN A 58 -6.67 3.87 -14.71
N VAL A 59 -7.10 4.60 -13.67
CA VAL A 59 -8.11 4.12 -12.72
C VAL A 59 -9.43 3.83 -13.43
N MET A 60 -9.97 4.78 -14.20
CA MET A 60 -11.22 4.62 -14.94
C MET A 60 -11.14 3.47 -15.95
N ASN A 61 -10.06 3.40 -16.74
CA ASN A 61 -9.87 2.34 -17.71
C ASN A 61 -9.84 0.96 -17.04
N ARG A 62 -9.12 0.80 -15.94
CA ARG A 62 -9.08 -0.46 -15.19
C ARG A 62 -10.47 -0.83 -14.65
N MET A 63 -11.21 0.14 -14.10
CA MET A 63 -12.57 -0.08 -13.60
C MET A 63 -13.50 -0.60 -14.71
N LEU A 64 -13.51 0.07 -15.86
CA LEU A 64 -14.36 -0.31 -16.99
C LEU A 64 -13.99 -1.68 -17.59
N ILE A 65 -12.69 -1.97 -17.70
CA ILE A 65 -12.22 -3.28 -18.18
C ILE A 65 -12.65 -4.38 -17.21
N CYS A 66 -12.46 -4.19 -15.90
CA CYS A 66 -12.86 -5.16 -14.89
C CYS A 66 -14.36 -5.42 -14.89
N ASP A 67 -15.19 -4.37 -14.96
CA ASP A 67 -16.66 -4.49 -15.01
C ASP A 67 -17.11 -5.29 -16.25
N SER A 68 -16.52 -4.99 -17.40
CA SER A 68 -16.79 -5.73 -18.64
C SER A 68 -16.38 -7.21 -18.54
N LEU A 69 -15.18 -7.49 -18.02
CA LEU A 69 -14.69 -8.86 -17.84
C LEU A 69 -15.55 -9.64 -16.84
N LEU A 70 -16.03 -9.00 -15.77
CA LEU A 70 -16.90 -9.63 -14.78
C LEU A 70 -18.24 -10.06 -15.41
N LYS A 71 -18.91 -9.15 -16.13
CA LYS A 71 -20.16 -9.43 -16.84
C LYS A 71 -20.01 -10.56 -17.86
N ARG A 72 -18.90 -10.55 -18.62
CA ARG A 72 -18.60 -11.62 -19.57
C ARG A 72 -18.33 -12.95 -18.88
N ASN A 73 -17.66 -12.94 -17.71
CA ASN A 73 -17.40 -14.16 -16.96
C ASN A 73 -18.68 -14.82 -16.43
N GLU A 74 -19.68 -14.03 -16.02
CA GLU A 74 -21.00 -14.53 -15.62
C GLU A 74 -21.73 -15.25 -16.77
N THR A 75 -21.49 -14.82 -18.01
CA THR A 75 -22.17 -15.37 -19.20
C THR A 75 -21.40 -16.54 -19.82
N GLU A 76 -20.07 -16.45 -19.93
CA GLU A 76 -19.25 -17.37 -20.73
C GLU A 76 -18.15 -18.13 -19.96
N LEU A 77 -18.19 -18.15 -18.61
CA LEU A 77 -17.21 -18.84 -17.75
C LEU A 77 -15.75 -18.58 -18.18
N LEU A 78 -15.44 -17.33 -18.56
CA LEU A 78 -14.13 -16.91 -19.07
C LEU A 78 -12.96 -17.44 -18.24
N LEU A 79 -13.07 -17.38 -16.91
CA LEU A 79 -12.03 -17.83 -16.00
C LEU A 79 -11.71 -19.33 -16.13
N LYS A 80 -12.66 -20.18 -16.55
CA LYS A 80 -12.41 -21.61 -16.76
C LYS A 80 -11.60 -21.91 -18.02
N ARG A 81 -11.58 -20.99 -18.98
CA ARG A 81 -10.87 -21.13 -20.26
C ARG A 81 -9.61 -20.26 -20.34
N LEU A 82 -9.41 -19.40 -19.35
CA LEU A 82 -8.30 -18.46 -19.32
C LEU A 82 -6.99 -19.20 -19.04
N ILE A 83 -6.02 -19.03 -19.93
CA ILE A 83 -4.64 -19.44 -19.73
C ILE A 83 -3.82 -18.16 -19.64
N THR A 84 -3.12 -17.95 -18.53
CA THR A 84 -2.24 -16.80 -18.30
C THR A 84 -0.79 -17.25 -18.27
N ILE A 85 0.10 -16.46 -18.87
CA ILE A 85 1.56 -16.66 -18.81
C ILE A 85 2.17 -15.32 -18.41
N ASP A 86 3.13 -15.36 -17.50
CA ASP A 86 3.93 -14.20 -17.08
C ASP A 86 5.40 -14.62 -16.96
N GLU A 87 6.31 -13.68 -17.24
CA GLU A 87 7.74 -13.92 -17.18
C GLU A 87 8.30 -13.41 -15.86
N LYS A 88 9.06 -14.27 -15.16
CA LYS A 88 9.74 -13.90 -13.93
C LYS A 88 11.23 -14.12 -14.07
N TRP A 89 12.02 -13.07 -13.83
CA TRP A 89 13.47 -13.16 -13.78
C TRP A 89 13.91 -14.07 -12.61
N ILE A 90 14.79 -15.03 -12.90
CA ILE A 90 15.47 -15.88 -11.91
C ILE A 90 16.93 -15.44 -11.88
N PHE A 91 17.37 -14.86 -10.78
CA PHE A 91 18.75 -14.43 -10.60
C PHE A 91 19.62 -15.59 -10.14
N PHE A 92 20.77 -15.78 -10.79
CA PHE A 92 21.79 -16.73 -10.36
C PHE A 92 22.73 -16.05 -9.37
N ILE A 93 22.74 -16.50 -8.11
CA ILE A 93 23.63 -15.99 -7.07
C ILE A 93 24.87 -16.90 -7.03
N ASN A 94 26.01 -16.36 -7.44
CA ASN A 94 27.31 -17.03 -7.27
C ASN A 94 27.80 -16.84 -5.83
N SER A 95 27.91 -17.93 -5.07
CA SER A 95 28.36 -17.92 -3.68
C SER A 95 29.84 -17.49 -3.49
N ASP A 96 30.62 -17.45 -4.57
CA ASP A 96 32.08 -17.22 -4.53
C ASP A 96 32.52 -15.78 -4.84
N LYS A 97 31.63 -14.79 -4.79
CA LYS A 97 32.03 -13.38 -4.99
C LYS A 97 31.60 -12.50 -3.83
N ASN A 98 32.49 -12.40 -2.85
CA ASN A 98 32.68 -11.17 -2.07
C ASN A 98 33.03 -10.02 -3.04
N ALA A 99 32.03 -9.41 -3.68
CA ALA A 99 32.21 -8.17 -4.42
C ALA A 99 30.95 -7.32 -4.26
N CYS A 100 31.08 -6.37 -3.34
CA CYS A 100 30.14 -5.31 -3.05
C CYS A 100 30.19 -4.32 -4.23
N ASP A 101 29.25 -4.39 -5.18
CA ASP A 101 29.03 -3.27 -6.10
C ASP A 101 28.13 -2.23 -5.41
N LYS A 102 28.79 -1.40 -4.59
CA LYS A 102 28.34 -0.03 -4.39
C LYS A 102 28.66 0.72 -5.68
N ASN A 103 27.64 1.13 -6.44
CA ASN A 103 27.50 2.45 -7.08
C ASN A 103 26.67 2.38 -8.36
N GLU A 104 25.51 3.03 -8.34
CA GLU A 104 25.13 4.09 -9.29
C GLU A 104 24.13 4.97 -8.50
N GLN A 105 24.40 6.23 -8.16
CA GLN A 105 24.96 7.24 -9.06
C GLN A 105 23.85 8.19 -9.52
N LYS A 106 23.38 9.04 -8.60
CA LYS A 106 22.70 10.32 -8.84
C LYS A 106 23.10 10.99 -10.18
N GLY A 107 22.10 11.59 -10.83
CA GLY A 107 22.31 12.80 -11.61
C GLY A 107 21.63 12.77 -12.97
N HIS A 108 20.51 13.48 -13.10
CA HIS A 108 20.28 14.33 -14.27
C HIS A 108 19.56 15.59 -13.79
N SER A 109 20.33 16.68 -13.76
CA SER A 109 19.85 18.03 -13.99
C SER A 109 19.44 18.19 -15.45
#